data_AF-A0A3A4QVK7-F1
#
_entry.id   AF-A0A3A4QVK7-F1
#
_cell.length_a   1.000
_cell.length_b   1.000
_cell.length_c   1.000
_cell.angle_alpha   90.00
_cell.angle_beta   90.00
_cell.angle_gamma   90.00
#
_symmetry.space_group_name_H-M   'P 1'
#
loop_
_entity.id
_entity.type
_entity.pdbx_description
1 polymer ?
#
loop_
_entity_poly.entity_id
_entity_poly.type
_entity_poly.pdbx_seq_one_letter_code
_entity_poly.pdbx_strand_id
1 'polypeptide(L)'
;MSSNQKKLEADNVTIEERYRFVTSQLSYFNEKTIEAFNLYIKLITAIAGGVIWLRLQIDWGTVWIQIRGIVVALILLVGFASILLVIFNLSSWWGFRKAESFLLKGKIPPPVFPKSARQELLIMLVIATSAIGASILVWNLK
;
A
#
# COMPACT_ATOMS: atom_id res chain seq x y z
N MET A 1 0.23 -49.60 -3.88
CA MET A 1 -0.17 -48.18 -4.02
C MET A 1 -0.22 -47.85 -5.50
N SER A 2 -1.40 -47.52 -6.03
CA SER A 2 -1.61 -47.35 -7.48
C SER A 2 -0.89 -46.10 -8.01
N SER A 3 -0.40 -46.13 -9.25
CA SER A 3 0.26 -44.97 -9.91
C SER A 3 -0.62 -43.70 -9.89
N ASN A 4 -1.95 -43.87 -9.92
CA ASN A 4 -2.91 -42.76 -9.81
C ASN A 4 -2.94 -42.11 -8.41
N GLN A 5 -2.70 -42.87 -7.34
CA GLN A 5 -2.68 -42.31 -5.98
C GLN A 5 -1.45 -41.41 -5.77
N LYS A 6 -0.26 -41.84 -6.23
CA LYS A 6 0.96 -41.02 -6.15
C LYS A 6 0.84 -39.71 -6.91
N LYS A 7 0.15 -39.72 -8.06
CA LYS A 7 -0.04 -38.52 -8.89
C LYS A 7 -1.00 -37.53 -8.24
N LEU A 8 -2.08 -38.01 -7.64
CA LEU A 8 -3.03 -37.20 -6.86
C LEU A 8 -2.40 -36.59 -5.60
N GLU A 9 -1.57 -37.36 -4.90
CA GLU A 9 -0.83 -36.89 -3.71
C GLU A 9 0.17 -35.79 -4.08
N ALA A 10 0.93 -35.97 -5.16
CA ALA A 10 1.88 -34.96 -5.65
C ALA A 10 1.19 -33.67 -6.12
N ASP A 11 0.03 -33.77 -6.78
CA ASP A 11 -0.75 -32.60 -7.22
C ASP A 11 -1.28 -31.82 -6.02
N ASN A 12 -1.81 -32.51 -5.00
CA ASN A 12 -2.33 -31.88 -3.79
C ASN A 12 -1.23 -31.17 -2.99
N VAL A 13 -0.04 -31.78 -2.83
CA VAL A 13 1.10 -31.14 -2.16
C VAL A 13 1.54 -29.86 -2.90
N THR A 14 1.63 -29.91 -4.24
CA THR A 14 2.02 -28.75 -5.07
C THR A 14 1.02 -27.59 -4.95
N ILE A 15 -0.26 -27.92 -4.83
CA ILE A 15 -1.35 -26.99 -4.68
C ILE A 15 -1.35 -26.33 -3.28
N GLU A 16 -1.17 -27.12 -2.22
CA GLU A 16 -1.07 -26.63 -0.84
C GLU A 16 0.14 -25.71 -0.66
N GLU A 17 1.29 -26.06 -1.26
CA GLU A 17 2.49 -25.22 -1.26
C GLU A 17 2.24 -23.87 -1.95
N ARG A 18 1.55 -23.87 -3.11
CA ARG A 18 1.15 -22.62 -3.79
C ARG A 18 0.20 -21.79 -2.93
N TYR A 19 -0.76 -22.42 -2.28
CA TYR A 19 -1.70 -21.71 -1.42
C TYR A 19 -0.99 -21.09 -0.20
N ARG A 20 -0.07 -21.83 0.41
CA ARG A 20 0.77 -21.36 1.53
C ARG A 20 1.68 -20.22 1.11
N PHE A 21 2.24 -20.29 -0.09
CA PHE A 21 3.07 -19.21 -0.66
C PHE A 21 2.26 -17.93 -0.89
N VAL A 22 1.05 -18.03 -1.45
CA VAL A 22 0.22 -16.84 -1.73
C VAL A 22 -0.29 -16.21 -0.43
N THR A 23 -0.69 -17.02 0.54
CA THR A 23 -1.14 -16.52 1.86
C THR A 23 -0.01 -15.87 2.65
N SER A 24 1.21 -16.41 2.60
CA SER A 24 2.37 -15.78 3.24
C SER A 24 2.75 -14.46 2.57
N GLN A 25 2.68 -14.37 1.24
CA GLN A 25 2.87 -13.10 0.53
C GLN A 25 1.83 -12.04 0.91
N LEU A 26 0.56 -12.44 1.04
CA LEU A 26 -0.51 -11.51 1.44
C LEU A 26 -0.27 -10.95 2.86
N SER A 27 0.13 -11.80 3.81
CA SER A 27 0.48 -11.35 5.17
C SER A 27 1.66 -10.39 5.15
N TYR A 28 2.71 -10.73 4.40
CA TYR A 28 3.91 -9.90 4.26
C TYR A 28 3.59 -8.52 3.66
N PHE A 29 2.82 -8.45 2.58
CA PHE A 29 2.46 -7.18 1.94
C PHE A 29 1.53 -6.34 2.81
N ASN A 30 0.62 -6.97 3.56
CA ASN A 30 -0.23 -6.25 4.50
C ASN A 30 0.59 -5.61 5.63
N GLU A 31 1.53 -6.35 6.22
CA GLU A 31 2.45 -5.81 7.24
C GLU A 31 3.28 -4.65 6.67
N LYS A 32 3.83 -4.81 5.46
CA LYS A 32 4.60 -3.75 4.80
C LYS A 32 3.77 -2.52 4.45
N THR A 33 2.48 -2.70 4.13
CA THR A 33 1.56 -1.60 3.88
C THR A 33 1.32 -0.79 5.16
N ILE A 34 1.09 -1.46 6.29
CA ILE A 34 0.92 -0.79 7.60
C ILE A 34 2.20 -0.07 8.01
N GLU A 35 3.37 -0.71 7.85
CA GLU A 35 4.67 -0.11 8.14
C GLU A 35 4.91 1.14 7.29
N ALA A 36 4.67 1.06 5.97
CA ALA A 36 4.81 2.19 5.06
C ALA A 36 3.85 3.34 5.41
N PHE A 37 2.59 3.03 5.77
CA PHE A 37 1.63 4.05 6.19
C PHE A 37 2.03 4.72 7.50
N ASN A 38 2.58 3.97 8.46
CA ASN A 38 3.12 4.55 9.69
C ASN A 38 4.31 5.46 9.42
N LEU A 39 5.22 5.08 8.52
CA LEU A 39 6.33 5.94 8.09
C LEU A 39 5.83 7.20 7.39
N TYR A 40 4.78 7.08 6.57
CA TYR A 40 4.13 8.21 5.91
C TYR A 40 3.55 9.22 6.93
N ILE A 41 2.79 8.75 7.92
CA ILE A 41 2.25 9.60 8.99
C ILE A 41 3.37 10.29 9.78
N LYS A 42 4.44 9.55 10.12
CA LYS A 42 5.60 10.10 10.83
C LYS A 42 6.27 11.20 10.01
N LEU A 43 6.47 10.97 8.70
CA LEU A 43 7.07 11.96 7.81
C LEU A 43 6.21 13.21 7.70
N ILE A 44 4.90 13.08 7.46
CA ILE A 44 3.99 14.24 7.39
C ILE A 44 3.99 15.01 8.70
N THR A 45 3.89 14.32 9.83
CA THR A 45 3.90 14.96 11.15
C THR A 45 5.20 15.71 11.40
N ALA A 46 6.34 15.11 11.04
CA ALA A 46 7.66 15.75 11.15
C ALA A 46 7.78 16.98 10.24
N ILE A 47 7.32 16.89 9.00
CA ILE A 47 7.28 18.02 8.05
C ILE A 47 6.39 19.13 8.59
N ALA A 48 5.17 18.81 9.04
CA ALA A 48 4.23 19.80 9.58
C ALA A 48 4.79 20.48 10.83
N GLY A 49 5.37 19.70 11.75
CA GLY A 49 6.04 20.23 12.94
C GLY A 49 7.22 21.13 12.60
N GLY A 50 8.08 20.72 11.65
CA GLY A 50 9.22 21.51 11.18
C GLY A 50 8.79 22.81 10.50
N VAL A 51 7.73 22.78 9.70
CA VAL A 51 7.13 23.96 9.07
C VAL A 51 6.59 24.94 10.10
N ILE A 52 5.83 24.45 11.08
CA ILE A 52 5.30 25.28 12.18
C ILE A 52 6.44 25.89 12.99
N TRP A 53 7.46 25.09 13.31
CA TRP A 53 8.64 25.55 14.05
C TRP A 53 9.40 26.65 13.30
N LEU A 54 9.68 26.45 12.01
CA LEU A 54 10.39 27.43 11.18
C LEU A 54 9.61 28.74 11.06
N ARG A 55 8.28 28.66 10.97
CA ARG A 55 7.40 29.84 10.93
C ARG A 55 7.49 30.71 12.18
N LEU A 56 7.87 30.14 13.33
CA LEU A 56 8.01 30.88 14.59
C LEU A 56 9.39 31.55 14.77
N GLN A 57 10.41 31.10 14.03
CA GLN A 57 11.82 31.44 14.29
C GLN A 57 12.43 32.40 13.26
N ILE A 58 12.01 32.32 11.99
CA ILE A 58 12.69 32.99 10.87
C ILE A 58 11.67 33.75 10.02
N ASP A 59 12.14 34.73 9.25
CA ASP A 59 11.37 35.34 8.16
C ASP A 59 10.85 34.26 7.20
N TRP A 60 9.57 33.92 7.41
CA TRP A 60 8.88 32.79 6.81
C TRP A 60 8.85 32.87 5.29
N GLY A 61 8.79 34.08 4.73
CA GLY A 61 8.70 34.28 3.28
C GLY A 61 9.89 33.69 2.53
N THR A 62 11.11 33.98 3.00
CA THR A 62 12.34 33.55 2.32
C THR A 62 12.60 32.06 2.50
N VAL A 63 12.37 31.52 3.71
CA VAL A 63 12.61 30.09 4.01
C VAL A 63 11.59 29.21 3.30
N TRP A 64 10.32 29.59 3.30
CA TRP A 64 9.26 28.78 2.67
C TRP A 64 9.49 28.56 1.19
N ILE A 65 9.93 29.59 0.46
CA ILE A 65 10.23 29.49 -0.97
C ILE A 65 11.30 28.44 -1.26
N GLN A 66 12.31 28.31 -0.39
CA GLN A 66 13.41 27.36 -0.54
C GLN A 66 12.99 25.93 -0.17
N ILE A 67 12.21 25.75 0.89
CA ILE A 67 11.89 24.40 1.41
C ILE A 67 10.64 23.78 0.79
N ARG A 68 9.69 24.57 0.27
CA ARG A 68 8.39 24.07 -0.21
C ARG A 68 8.52 22.98 -1.28
N GLY A 69 9.48 23.12 -2.20
CA GLY A 69 9.71 22.15 -3.27
C GLY A 69 10.18 20.80 -2.73
N ILE A 70 11.11 20.82 -1.77
CA ILE A 70 11.64 19.62 -1.12
C ILE A 70 10.55 18.94 -0.30
N VAL A 71 9.76 19.71 0.45
CA VAL A 71 8.62 19.19 1.23
C VAL A 71 7.64 18.44 0.33
N VAL A 72 7.24 19.03 -0.80
CA VAL A 72 6.32 18.38 -1.73
C VAL A 72 6.95 17.16 -2.40
N ALA A 73 8.22 17.25 -2.81
CA ALA A 73 8.93 16.11 -3.40
C ALA A 73 8.98 14.91 -2.45
N LEU A 74 9.24 15.14 -1.15
CA LEU A 74 9.24 14.09 -0.13
C LEU A 74 7.85 13.47 0.08
N ILE A 75 6.80 14.28 0.15
CA ILE A 75 5.42 13.79 0.28
C ILE A 75 5.03 12.95 -0.94
N LEU A 76 5.37 13.41 -2.15
CA LEU A 76 5.08 12.69 -3.39
C LEU A 76 5.86 11.37 -3.48
N LEU A 77 7.16 11.37 -3.15
CA LEU A 77 8.00 10.19 -3.19
C LEU A 77 7.46 9.08 -2.26
N VAL A 78 7.19 9.43 -1.00
CA VAL A 78 6.71 8.45 -0.02
C VAL A 78 5.26 8.05 -0.32
N GLY A 79 4.42 9.01 -0.72
CA GLY A 79 3.06 8.72 -1.14
C GLY A 79 3.02 7.75 -2.32
N PHE A 80 3.85 7.95 -3.34
CA PHE A 80 3.96 7.06 -4.49
C PHE A 80 4.42 5.65 -4.07
N ALA A 81 5.44 5.53 -3.23
CA ALA A 81 5.91 4.24 -2.73
C ALA A 81 4.82 3.49 -1.94
N SER A 82 4.06 4.19 -1.09
CA SER A 82 2.94 3.61 -0.35
C SER A 82 1.79 3.16 -1.28
N ILE A 83 1.47 3.94 -2.32
CA ILE A 83 0.46 3.54 -3.32
C ILE A 83 0.88 2.27 -4.06
N LEU A 84 2.15 2.17 -4.46
CA LEU A 84 2.67 0.96 -5.13
C LEU A 84 2.52 -0.29 -4.24
N LEU A 85 2.82 -0.17 -2.94
CA LEU A 85 2.64 -1.27 -1.99
C LEU A 85 1.18 -1.72 -1.90
N VAL A 86 0.24 -0.78 -1.85
CA VAL A 86 -1.20 -1.08 -1.87
C VAL A 86 -1.60 -1.79 -3.16
N ILE A 87 -1.11 -1.34 -4.32
CA ILE A 87 -1.39 -1.98 -5.61
C ILE A 87 -0.86 -3.42 -5.62
N PHE A 88 0.37 -3.65 -5.14
CA PHE A 88 0.93 -5.01 -5.05
C PHE A 88 0.13 -5.90 -4.10
N ASN A 89 -0.36 -5.37 -2.98
CA ASN A 89 -1.20 -6.10 -2.05
C ASN A 89 -2.54 -6.50 -2.68
N LEU A 90 -3.22 -5.57 -3.36
CA LEU A 90 -4.46 -5.84 -4.10
C LEU A 90 -4.27 -6.86 -5.22
N SER A 91 -3.15 -6.77 -5.96
CA SER A 91 -2.79 -7.75 -6.99
C SER A 91 -2.56 -9.14 -6.39
N SER A 92 -1.94 -9.22 -5.21
CA SER A 92 -1.70 -10.48 -4.50
C SER A 92 -3.01 -11.12 -4.02
N TRP A 93 -3.96 -10.30 -3.55
CA TRP A 93 -5.31 -10.75 -3.20
C TRP A 93 -6.08 -11.31 -4.41
N TRP A 94 -5.97 -10.66 -5.57
CA TRP A 94 -6.53 -11.20 -6.82
C TRP A 94 -5.91 -12.55 -7.20
N GLY A 95 -4.59 -12.69 -7.04
CA GLY A 95 -3.87 -13.95 -7.23
C GLY A 95 -4.38 -15.06 -6.31
N PHE A 96 -4.63 -14.75 -5.03
CA PHE A 96 -5.23 -15.67 -4.06
C PHE A 96 -6.60 -16.17 -4.51
N ARG A 97 -7.50 -15.27 -4.89
CA ARG A 97 -8.85 -15.63 -5.36
C ARG A 97 -8.82 -16.48 -6.61
N LYS A 98 -7.88 -16.21 -7.52
CA LYS A 98 -7.69 -17.05 -8.71
C LYS A 98 -7.21 -18.45 -8.35
N ALA A 99 -6.29 -18.60 -7.40
CA ALA A 99 -5.83 -19.91 -6.94
C ALA A 99 -6.94 -20.69 -6.19
N GLU A 100 -7.69 -20.00 -5.33
CA GLU A 100 -8.86 -20.55 -4.61
C GLU A 100 -9.96 -21.02 -5.59
N SER A 101 -10.16 -20.31 -6.70
CA SER A 101 -11.11 -20.67 -7.76
C SER A 101 -10.80 -22.01 -8.43
N PHE A 102 -9.51 -22.24 -8.68
CA PHE A 102 -9.01 -23.45 -9.30
C PHE A 102 -9.19 -24.65 -8.37
N LEU A 103 -8.93 -24.43 -7.08
CA LEU A 103 -9.08 -25.43 -6.03
C LEU A 103 -10.51 -25.88 -5.78
N LEU A 104 -11.44 -24.93 -5.69
CA LEU A 104 -12.84 -25.19 -5.39
C LEU A 104 -13.67 -25.56 -6.64
N LYS A 105 -13.03 -25.78 -7.79
CA LYS A 105 -13.68 -26.05 -9.09
C LYS A 105 -14.80 -25.04 -9.39
N GLY A 106 -14.57 -23.77 -9.07
CA GLY A 106 -15.53 -22.69 -9.32
C GLY A 106 -16.68 -22.55 -8.31
N LYS A 107 -16.77 -23.36 -7.24
CA LYS A 107 -17.75 -23.17 -6.15
C LYS A 107 -17.33 -22.08 -5.15
N ILE A 108 -16.77 -20.98 -5.63
CA ILE A 108 -16.38 -19.89 -4.73
C ILE A 108 -17.60 -19.01 -4.46
N PRO A 109 -17.88 -18.65 -3.19
CA PRO A 109 -18.86 -17.59 -2.91
C PRO A 109 -18.47 -16.30 -3.63
N PRO A 110 -19.45 -15.47 -4.04
CA PRO A 110 -19.22 -14.22 -4.76
C PRO A 110 -18.20 -13.36 -4.01
N PRO A 111 -17.31 -12.65 -4.73
CA PRO A 111 -16.23 -11.90 -4.11
C PRO A 111 -16.81 -10.84 -3.16
N VAL A 112 -16.79 -11.14 -1.87
CA VAL A 112 -17.06 -10.14 -0.84
C VAL A 112 -15.77 -9.35 -0.72
N PHE A 113 -15.79 -8.09 -1.14
CA PHE A 113 -14.66 -7.18 -1.02
C PHE A 113 -14.19 -7.21 0.45
N PRO A 114 -12.96 -7.70 0.74
CA PRO A 114 -12.54 -7.87 2.11
C PRO A 114 -12.48 -6.50 2.78
N LYS A 115 -12.83 -6.45 4.07
CA LYS A 115 -12.78 -5.19 4.84
C LYS A 115 -11.39 -4.55 4.79
N SER A 116 -10.32 -5.34 4.65
CA SER A 116 -8.94 -4.86 4.46
C SER A 116 -8.75 -4.08 3.15
N ALA A 117 -9.32 -4.55 2.04
CA ALA A 117 -9.22 -3.83 0.76
C ALA A 117 -9.94 -2.47 0.80
N ARG A 118 -10.99 -2.32 1.64
CA ARG A 118 -11.59 -1.00 1.89
C ARG A 118 -10.64 -0.07 2.65
N GLN A 119 -9.88 -0.59 3.62
CA GLN A 119 -8.88 0.20 4.35
C GLN A 119 -7.72 0.61 3.45
N GLU A 120 -7.27 -0.28 2.58
CA GLU A 120 -6.23 0.00 1.58
C GLU A 120 -6.65 1.10 0.60
N LEU A 121 -7.91 1.08 0.12
CA LEU A 121 -8.47 2.15 -0.69
C LEU A 121 -8.54 3.48 0.05
N LEU A 122 -8.91 3.46 1.34
CA LEU A 122 -8.89 4.67 2.16
C LEU A 122 -7.48 5.23 2.35
N ILE A 123 -6.48 4.36 2.59
CA ILE A 123 -5.07 4.77 2.68
C ILE A 123 -4.63 5.42 1.36
N MET A 124 -4.93 4.80 0.22
CA MET A 124 -4.64 5.34 -1.10
C MET A 124 -5.30 6.71 -1.30
N LEU A 125 -6.56 6.88 -0.90
CA LEU A 125 -7.29 8.14 -0.99
C LEU A 125 -6.69 9.23 -0.10
N VAL A 126 -6.29 8.91 1.14
CA VAL A 126 -5.62 9.86 2.04
C VAL A 126 -4.29 10.33 1.45
N ILE A 127 -3.50 9.40 0.91
CA ILE A 127 -2.23 9.73 0.25
C ILE A 127 -2.47 10.60 -0.99
N ALA A 128 -3.42 10.23 -1.85
CA ALA A 128 -3.73 10.99 -3.06
C ALA A 128 -4.21 12.41 -2.75
N THR A 129 -5.13 12.58 -1.80
CA THR A 129 -5.66 13.90 -1.41
C THR A 129 -4.59 14.77 -0.76
N SER A 130 -3.73 14.21 0.09
CA SER A 130 -2.61 14.95 0.69
C SER A 130 -1.52 15.33 -0.33
N ALA A 131 -1.20 14.44 -1.29
CA ALA A 131 -0.30 14.73 -2.39
C ALA A 131 -0.82 15.86 -3.31
N ILE A 132 -2.11 15.82 -3.66
CA ILE A 132 -2.77 16.88 -4.44
C ILE A 132 -2.75 18.20 -3.66
N GLY A 133 -3.13 18.18 -2.38
CA GLY A 133 -3.12 19.37 -1.52
C GLY A 133 -1.73 20.00 -1.43
N ALA A 134 -0.69 19.19 -1.24
CA ALA A 134 0.70 19.63 -1.22
C ALA A 134 1.12 20.26 -2.56
N SER A 135 0.74 19.65 -3.69
CA SER A 135 1.05 20.15 -5.03
C SER A 135 0.36 21.48 -5.34
N ILE A 136 -0.91 21.62 -4.95
CA ILE A 136 -1.67 22.88 -5.07
C ILE A 136 -1.01 23.99 -4.26
N LEU A 137 -0.52 23.68 -3.06
CA LEU A 137 0.19 24.63 -2.19
C LEU A 137 1.45 25.20 -2.85
N VAL A 138 2.16 24.41 -3.65
CA VAL A 138 3.30 24.89 -4.43
C VAL A 138 2.87 25.73 -5.62
N TRP A 139 1.78 25.36 -6.29
CA TRP A 139 1.33 26.04 -7.52
C TRP A 139 0.64 27.38 -7.27
N ASN A 140 -0.13 27.53 -6.20
CA ASN A 140 -0.91 28.74 -5.90
C ASN A 140 -0.12 29.86 -5.22
N LEU A 141 1.15 29.64 -4.86
CA LEU A 141 2.02 30.65 -4.24
C LEU A 141 2.98 31.27 -5.27
N LYS A 142 2.43 31.69 -6.42
CA LYS A 142 3.10 32.62 -7.35
C LYS A 142 2.79 34.06 -6.96
#